data_AF-A0A973M947-F1
#
_entry.id   AF-A0A973M947-F1
#
_cell.length_a   1.000
_cell.length_b   1.000
_cell.length_c   1.000
_cell.angle_alpha   90.00
_cell.angle_beta   90.00
_cell.angle_gamma   90.00
#
_symmetry.space_group_name_H-M   'P 1'
#
loop_
_entity.id
_entity.type
_entity.pdbx_description
1 polymer ?
#
loop_
_entity_poly.entity_id
_entity_poly.type
_entity_poly.pdbx_seq_one_letter_code
_entity_poly.pdbx_strand_id
1 'polypeptide(L)'
;GTVLSHLAAWEDEEFCRERLGLDGALGKVDRAKLNVNGSSLAAGHPFAATGGRIVATLAKQLHERGSVGGRPARGLISVCAAGGLGVAAVLEAR
;
A
#
# COMPACT_ATOMS: atom_id res chain seq x y z
N GLY A 1 -0.39 7.27 -13.31
CA GLY A 1 -1.41 8.21 -12.81
C GLY A 1 -1.78 7.88 -11.38
N THR A 2 -2.62 6.87 -11.18
CA THR A 2 -3.32 6.55 -9.92
C THR A 2 -2.46 6.64 -8.65
N VAL A 3 -1.31 5.96 -8.59
CA VAL A 3 -0.44 5.99 -7.39
C VAL A 3 0.04 7.40 -7.06
N LEU A 4 0.54 8.15 -8.06
CA LEU A 4 1.03 9.51 -7.83
C LEU A 4 -0.11 10.47 -7.43
N SER A 5 -1.29 10.29 -8.03
CA SER A 5 -2.48 11.07 -7.67
C SER A 5 -2.90 10.82 -6.21
N HIS A 6 -2.88 9.58 -5.73
CA HIS A 6 -3.17 9.30 -4.32
C HIS A 6 -2.12 9.88 -3.37
N LEU A 7 -0.83 9.75 -3.71
CA LEU A 7 0.23 10.34 -2.88
C LEU A 7 0.11 11.87 -2.79
N ALA A 8 -0.13 12.53 -3.93
CA ALA A 8 -0.35 13.98 -3.95
C ALA A 8 -1.59 14.37 -3.13
N ALA A 9 -2.71 13.64 -3.29
CA ALA A 9 -3.93 13.88 -2.54
C ALA A 9 -3.76 13.69 -1.01
N TRP A 10 -2.91 12.74 -0.59
CA TRP A 10 -2.66 12.47 0.83
C TRP A 10 -1.74 13.51 1.48
N GLU A 11 -0.87 14.15 0.69
CA GLU A 11 0.01 15.23 1.15
C GLU A 11 -0.68 16.61 1.09
N ASP A 12 -1.80 16.74 0.37
CA ASP A 12 -2.56 17.98 0.21
C ASP A 12 -3.57 18.18 1.36
N GLU A 13 -3.40 19.26 2.13
CA GLU A 13 -4.21 19.54 3.31
C GLU A 13 -5.64 19.94 2.96
N GLU A 14 -5.83 20.77 1.94
CA GLU A 14 -7.14 21.24 1.50
C GLU A 14 -8.00 20.07 1.01
N PHE A 15 -7.45 19.23 0.14
CA PHE A 15 -8.10 18.03 -0.35
C PHE A 15 -8.45 17.07 0.79
N CYS A 16 -7.54 16.85 1.74
CA CYS A 16 -7.81 15.97 2.88
C CYS A 16 -8.93 16.51 3.78
N ARG A 17 -8.99 17.83 4.01
CA ARG A 17 -10.07 18.46 4.79
C ARG A 17 -11.41 18.43 4.05
N GLU A 18 -11.44 18.89 2.82
CA GLU A 18 -12.68 19.11 2.07
C GLU A 18 -13.26 17.85 1.42
N ARG A 19 -12.40 16.91 1.02
CA ARG A 19 -12.81 15.70 0.27
C ARG A 19 -12.73 14.42 1.09
N LEU A 20 -11.80 14.33 2.04
CA LEU A 20 -11.63 13.14 2.88
C LEU A 20 -12.17 13.32 4.31
N GLY A 21 -12.56 14.54 4.71
CA GLY A 21 -13.09 14.83 6.04
C GLY A 21 -12.09 14.66 7.17
N LEU A 22 -10.79 14.83 6.87
CA LEU A 22 -9.71 14.73 7.86
C LEU A 22 -9.38 16.09 8.46
N ASP A 23 -8.78 16.10 9.66
CA ASP A 23 -8.34 17.33 10.35
C ASP A 23 -7.06 17.95 9.77
N GLY A 24 -6.54 17.43 8.66
CA GLY A 24 -5.32 17.88 7.99
C GLY A 24 -4.86 16.86 6.95
N ALA A 25 -3.67 17.08 6.36
CA ALA A 25 -3.08 16.13 5.42
C ALA A 25 -2.93 14.73 6.06
N LEU A 26 -3.29 13.68 5.32
CA LEU A 26 -3.08 12.30 5.76
C LEU A 26 -1.59 11.99 5.95
N GLY A 27 -0.75 12.64 5.14
CA GLY A 27 0.69 12.65 5.26
C GLY A 27 1.41 11.86 4.16
N LYS A 28 2.73 11.91 4.25
CA LYS A 28 3.63 11.35 3.25
C LYS A 28 3.88 9.87 3.44
N VAL A 29 3.79 9.11 2.36
CA VAL A 29 4.25 7.71 2.32
C VAL A 29 5.75 7.67 2.10
N ASP A 30 6.46 6.98 2.99
CA ASP A 30 7.89 6.69 2.83
C ASP A 30 8.12 5.83 1.58
N ARG A 31 8.70 6.46 0.54
CA ARG A 31 8.92 5.81 -0.75
C ARG A 31 9.93 4.67 -0.69
N ALA A 32 10.78 4.62 0.33
CA ALA A 32 11.70 3.50 0.54
C ALA A 32 10.98 2.24 1.07
N LYS A 33 9.68 2.32 1.38
CA LYS A 33 8.85 1.20 1.84
C LYS A 33 7.75 0.83 0.84
N LEU A 34 7.50 1.64 -0.18
CA LEU A 34 6.45 1.42 -1.18
C LEU A 34 6.98 0.58 -2.34
N ASN A 35 6.46 -0.65 -2.51
CA ASN A 35 6.78 -1.54 -3.64
C ASN A 35 8.29 -1.71 -3.88
N VAL A 36 9.06 -1.96 -2.81
CA VAL A 36 10.54 -1.98 -2.83
C VAL A 36 11.17 -2.97 -3.81
N ASN A 37 10.44 -4.03 -4.17
CA ASN A 37 10.88 -5.05 -5.13
C ASN A 37 10.18 -4.90 -6.49
N GLY A 38 9.67 -3.71 -6.80
CA GLY A 38 8.92 -3.42 -8.02
C GLY A 38 7.41 -3.60 -7.89
N SER A 39 6.68 -3.07 -8.85
CA SER A 39 5.21 -3.07 -8.92
C SER A 39 4.69 -3.89 -10.10
N SER A 40 3.38 -3.94 -10.27
CA SER A 40 2.75 -4.57 -11.44
C SER A 40 3.17 -3.94 -12.79
N LEU A 41 3.75 -2.73 -12.79
CA LEU A 41 4.35 -2.16 -14.00
C LEU A 41 5.54 -2.99 -14.48
N ALA A 42 6.35 -3.51 -13.56
CA ALA A 42 7.51 -4.34 -13.88
C ALA A 42 7.17 -5.84 -13.92
N ALA A 43 6.33 -6.30 -13.00
CA ALA A 43 6.01 -7.72 -12.83
C ALA A 43 4.79 -8.20 -13.65
N GLY A 44 4.08 -7.28 -14.32
CA GLY A 44 2.81 -7.56 -14.98
C GLY A 44 1.61 -7.54 -14.02
N HIS A 45 0.41 -7.46 -14.60
CA HIS A 45 -0.87 -7.40 -13.87
C HIS A 45 -1.89 -8.45 -14.38
N PRO A 46 -1.65 -9.75 -14.17
CA PRO A 46 -2.68 -10.76 -14.38
C PRO A 46 -3.79 -10.55 -13.35
N PHE A 47 -5.00 -10.23 -13.81
CA PHE A 47 -6.10 -9.69 -12.97
C PHE A 47 -6.33 -10.51 -11.70
N ALA A 48 -6.66 -11.80 -11.82
CA ALA A 48 -6.94 -12.66 -10.67
C ALA A 48 -5.68 -13.03 -9.85
N ALA A 49 -4.53 -13.17 -10.49
CA ALA A 49 -3.31 -13.63 -9.82
C ALA A 49 -2.55 -12.52 -9.08
N THR A 50 -2.85 -11.25 -9.34
CA THR A 50 -2.13 -10.12 -8.72
C THR A 50 -2.31 -10.08 -7.21
N GLY A 51 -3.52 -10.32 -6.71
CA GLY A 51 -3.79 -10.33 -5.26
C GLY A 51 -2.95 -11.39 -4.53
N GLY A 52 -2.99 -12.64 -5.03
CA GLY A 52 -2.19 -13.73 -4.47
C GLY A 52 -0.69 -13.47 -4.54
N ARG A 53 -0.20 -12.93 -5.67
CA ARG A 53 1.22 -12.54 -5.82
C ARG A 53 1.64 -11.49 -4.78
N ILE A 54 0.85 -10.43 -4.59
CA ILE A 54 1.19 -9.34 -3.65
C ILE A 54 1.17 -9.86 -2.21
N VAL A 55 0.16 -10.65 -1.83
CA VAL A 55 0.08 -11.28 -0.50
C VAL A 55 1.29 -12.17 -0.24
N ALA A 56 1.64 -13.08 -1.16
CA ALA A 56 2.78 -13.97 -1.00
C ALA A 56 4.11 -13.20 -0.91
N THR A 57 4.27 -12.16 -1.74
CA THR A 57 5.48 -11.31 -1.74
C THR A 57 5.63 -10.59 -0.41
N LEU A 58 4.56 -9.95 0.08
CA LEU A 58 4.61 -9.23 1.35
C LEU A 58 4.82 -10.18 2.54
N ALA A 59 4.13 -11.32 2.56
CA ALA A 59 4.29 -12.32 3.62
C ALA A 59 5.74 -12.80 3.72
N LYS A 60 6.40 -13.08 2.59
CA LYS A 60 7.82 -13.44 2.55
C LYS A 60 8.70 -12.32 3.12
N GLN A 61 8.50 -11.08 2.68
CA GLN A 61 9.27 -9.92 3.16
C GLN A 61 9.09 -9.67 4.67
N LEU A 62 7.87 -9.82 5.20
CA LEU A 62 7.60 -9.66 6.62
C LEU A 62 8.23 -10.77 7.44
N HIS A 63 8.16 -12.01 6.96
CA HIS A 63 8.83 -13.15 7.59
C HIS A 63 10.35 -12.96 7.66
N GLU A 64 10.97 -12.51 6.56
CA GLU A 64 12.41 -12.22 6.51
C GLU A 64 12.81 -11.05 7.44
N ARG A 65 11.93 -10.07 7.64
CA ARG A 65 12.17 -8.94 8.56
C ARG A 65 11.99 -9.34 10.03
N GLY A 66 11.01 -10.18 10.35
CA GLY A 66 10.66 -10.59 11.71
C GLY A 66 10.08 -9.45 12.56
N SER A 67 10.92 -8.52 13.03
CA SER A 67 10.51 -7.41 13.89
C SER A 67 11.11 -6.06 13.46
N VAL A 68 10.38 -4.98 13.75
CA VAL A 68 10.80 -3.60 13.54
C VAL A 68 10.51 -2.81 14.81
N GLY A 69 11.55 -2.25 15.45
CA GLY A 69 11.39 -1.48 16.69
C GLY A 69 10.83 -2.29 17.85
N GLY A 70 11.19 -3.58 17.95
CA GLY A 70 10.72 -4.48 19.01
C GLY A 70 9.29 -4.99 18.85
N ARG A 71 8.64 -4.74 17.70
CA ARG A 71 7.29 -5.24 17.38
C ARG A 71 7.32 -6.09 16.11
N PRO A 72 6.41 -7.05 15.93
CA PRO A 72 6.28 -7.80 14.69
C PRO A 72 6.20 -6.88 13.48
N ALA A 73 6.94 -7.20 12.41
CA ALA A 73 6.92 -6.40 11.19
C ALA A 73 5.51 -6.41 10.58
N ARG A 74 4.99 -5.24 10.19
CA ARG A 74 3.68 -5.10 9.54
C ARG A 74 3.82 -4.54 8.14
N GLY A 75 2.90 -4.91 7.26
CA GLY A 75 2.78 -4.34 5.93
C GLY A 75 1.32 -4.13 5.53
N LEU A 76 1.10 -3.14 4.67
CA LEU A 76 -0.21 -2.80 4.11
C LEU A 76 -0.25 -3.17 2.63
N ILE A 77 -1.32 -3.85 2.23
CA ILE A 77 -1.70 -4.07 0.84
C ILE A 77 -2.89 -3.17 0.56
N SER A 78 -2.87 -2.50 -0.59
CA SER A 78 -4.03 -1.80 -1.15
C SER A 78 -4.07 -2.05 -2.66
N VAL A 79 -5.21 -2.50 -3.16
CA VAL A 79 -5.42 -2.82 -4.57
C VAL A 79 -6.80 -2.34 -5.02
N CYS A 80 -6.86 -1.77 -6.22
CA CYS A 80 -8.13 -1.51 -6.89
C CYS A 80 -8.67 -2.80 -7.53
N ALA A 81 -9.97 -2.81 -7.79
CA ALA A 81 -10.67 -3.84 -8.54
C ALA A 81 -11.69 -3.21 -9.49
N ALA A 82 -12.05 -3.94 -10.54
CA ALA A 82 -13.05 -3.49 -11.51
C ALA A 82 -14.39 -3.20 -10.83
N GLY A 83 -15.16 -2.26 -11.40
CA GLY A 83 -16.45 -1.86 -10.84
C GLY A 83 -16.38 -0.83 -9.70
N GLY A 84 -15.26 -0.13 -9.56
CA GLY A 84 -15.09 0.90 -8.52
C GLY A 84 -14.84 0.33 -7.12
N LEU A 85 -14.32 -0.90 -7.05
CA LEU A 85 -14.04 -1.60 -5.80
C LEU A 85 -12.55 -1.44 -5.41
N GLY A 86 -12.27 -1.63 -4.13
CA GLY A 86 -10.91 -1.65 -3.60
C GLY A 86 -10.82 -2.57 -2.39
N VAL A 87 -9.64 -3.15 -2.19
CA VAL A 87 -9.34 -3.98 -1.02
C VAL A 87 -8.08 -3.46 -0.36
N ALA A 88 -8.13 -3.34 0.97
CA ALA A 88 -6.97 -3.09 1.81
C ALA A 88 -6.81 -4.20 2.85
N ALA A 89 -5.58 -4.62 3.13
CA ALA A 89 -5.28 -5.66 4.10
C ALA A 89 -3.96 -5.34 4.84
N VAL A 90 -3.92 -5.62 6.14
CA VAL A 90 -2.70 -5.54 6.95
C VAL A 90 -2.22 -6.95 7.23
N LEU A 91 -0.96 -7.22 6.93
CA LEU A 91 -0.27 -8.46 7.29
C LEU A 91 0.74 -8.16 8.41
N GLU A 92 0.90 -9.11 9.32
CA GLU A 92 1.86 -9.06 10.42
C GLU A 92 2.74 -10.31 10.39
N ALA A 93 4.04 -10.14 10.64
CA ALA A 93 4.97 -11.25 10.85
C ALA A 93 4.57 -12.03 12.11
N ARG A 94 4.78 -13.35 12.09
CA ARG A 94 4.64 -14.17 13.30
C ARG A 94 5.84 -14.06 14.21
#